data_AF-A0A9D1IZ40-F1
#
_entry.id   AF-A0A9D1IZ40-F1
#
_cell.length_a   1.000
_cell.length_b   1.000
_cell.length_c   1.000
_cell.angle_alpha   90.00
_cell.angle_beta   90.00
_cell.angle_gamma   90.00
#
_symmetry.space_group_name_H-M   'P 1'
#
loop_
_entity.id
_entity.type
_entity.pdbx_description
1 polymer ?
#
loop_
_entity_poly.entity_id
_entity_poly.type
_entity_poly.pdbx_seq_one_letter_code
_entity_poly.pdbx_strand_id
1 'polypeptide(L)' 'MRQAKKYLYLEKLTPKILNDMVNAVYVHAPDKSSGHRVQDVTISYNYIGILPANLLYDVMNGKAA' A
#
# COMPACT_ATOMS: atom_id res chain seq x y z
N MET A 1 16.51 -12.15 7.62
CA MET A 1 16.34 -11.95 9.08
C MET A 1 16.54 -10.50 9.59
N ARG A 2 16.77 -9.47 8.75
CA ARG A 2 17.04 -8.08 9.22
C ARG A 2 15.78 -7.19 9.33
N GLN A 3 14.79 -7.35 8.45
CA GLN A 3 13.54 -6.57 8.46
C GLN A 3 12.55 -7.02 9.55
N ALA A 4 12.39 -8.33 9.79
CA ALA A 4 11.48 -8.84 10.83
C ALA A 4 11.82 -8.32 12.24
N LYS A 5 13.11 -8.11 12.55
CA LYS A 5 13.55 -7.47 13.81
C LYS A 5 13.19 -5.99 13.87
N LYS A 6 13.13 -5.28 12.74
CA LYS A 6 12.81 -3.84 12.66
C LYS A 6 11.32 -3.57 12.95
N TYR A 7 10.46 -4.54 12.68
CA TYR A 7 9.00 -4.41 12.79
C TYR A 7 8.37 -5.30 13.86
N LEU A 8 9.19 -5.91 14.74
CA LEU A 8 8.72 -6.79 15.81
C LEU A 8 7.82 -6.07 16.83
N TYR A 9 7.98 -4.75 16.98
CA TYR A 9 7.19 -3.89 17.86
C TYR A 9 6.63 -2.70 17.07
N LEU A 10 5.76 -2.99 16.10
CA LEU A 10 5.10 -1.95 15.30
C LEU A 10 3.78 -1.54 15.96
N GLU A 11 3.76 -0.38 16.60
CA GLU A 11 2.54 0.13 17.26
C GLU A 11 1.55 0.75 16.26
N LYS A 12 2.06 1.39 15.20
CA LYS A 12 1.25 2.02 14.14
C LYS A 12 1.86 1.83 12.77
N LEU A 13 0.99 1.63 11.79
CA LEU A 13 1.37 1.61 10.39
C LEU A 13 1.52 3.05 9.89
N THR A 14 2.75 3.54 9.80
CA THR A 14 3.03 4.88 9.25
C THR A 14 3.28 4.82 7.74
N PRO A 15 3.11 5.93 7.00
CA PRO A 15 3.45 5.97 5.57
C PRO A 15 4.89 5.52 5.27
N LYS A 16 5.84 5.82 6.17
CA LYS A 16 7.23 5.38 6.04
C LYS A 16 7.36 3.85 6.13
N ILE A 17 6.65 3.24 7.08
CA ILE A 17 6.64 1.78 7.25
C ILE A 17 6.00 1.11 6.02
N LEU A 18 4.89 1.65 5.53
CA LEU A 18 4.24 1.16 4.30
C LEU A 18 5.19 1.17 3.11
N ASN A 19 5.91 2.28 2.89
CA ASN A 19 6.90 2.38 1.83
C ASN A 19 8.02 1.35 1.97
N ASP A 20 8.54 1.16 3.18
CA ASP A 20 9.57 0.14 3.45
C ASP A 20 9.05 -1.31 3.26
N MET A 21 7.74 -1.51 3.28
CA MET A 21 7.10 -2.82 3.13
C MET A 21 6.67 -3.12 1.69
N VAL A 22 6.79 -2.21 0.73
CA VAL A 22 6.41 -2.49 -0.67
C VAL A 22 7.19 -3.69 -1.21
N ASN A 23 6.45 -4.69 -1.69
CA ASN A 23 6.98 -5.88 -2.35
C ASN A 23 6.93 -5.73 -3.88
N ALA A 24 5.80 -5.25 -4.41
CA ALA A 24 5.62 -5.04 -5.84
C ALA A 24 4.62 -3.92 -6.11
N VAL A 25 4.80 -3.24 -7.25
CA VAL A 25 3.85 -2.26 -7.80
C VAL A 25 3.45 -2.74 -9.19
N TYR A 26 2.17 -3.05 -9.36
CA TYR A 26 1.58 -3.43 -10.64
C TYR A 26 0.87 -2.24 -11.25
N VAL A 27 1.28 -1.87 -12.45
CA VAL A 27 0.68 -0.76 -13.20
C VAL A 27 -0.15 -1.37 -14.33
N HIS A 28 -1.46 -1.10 -14.31
CA HIS A 28 -2.38 -1.65 -15.31
C HIS A 28 -2.33 -0.86 -16.61
N ALA A 29 -2.97 -1.37 -17.66
CA ALA A 29 -3.13 -0.62 -18.90
C ALA A 29 -3.89 0.69 -18.63
N PRO A 30 -3.51 1.80 -19.31
CA PRO A 30 -4.21 3.05 -19.14
C PRO A 30 -5.62 2.99 -19.77
N ASP A 31 -6.62 3.45 -19.03
CA ASP A 31 -7.97 3.73 -19.54
C ASP A 31 -8.04 5.18 -20.06
N LYS A 32 -8.76 5.38 -21.16
CA LYS A 32 -9.03 6.69 -21.79
C LYS A 32 -10.50 6.89 -22.16
N SER A 33 -11.38 5.98 -21.74
CA SER A 33 -12.80 5.96 -22.09
C SER A 33 -13.53 7.28 -21.75
N SER A 34 -13.08 8.00 -20.72
CA SER A 34 -13.64 9.29 -20.27
C SER A 34 -13.09 10.53 -21.00
N GLY A 35 -12.17 10.36 -21.96
CA GLY A 35 -11.39 11.46 -22.54
C GLY A 35 -10.20 11.90 -21.68
N HIS A 36 -10.10 11.39 -20.44
CA HIS A 36 -8.93 11.56 -19.57
C HIS A 36 -8.17 10.24 -19.41
N ARG A 37 -6.85 10.32 -19.28
CA ARG A 37 -6.02 9.13 -19.01
C ARG A 37 -6.11 8.76 -17.53
N VAL A 38 -6.63 7.58 -17.24
CA VAL A 38 -6.63 6.94 -15.92
C VAL A 38 -5.74 5.71 -15.98
N GLN A 39 -5.02 5.41 -14.90
CA GLN A 39 -4.22 4.19 -14.82
C GLN A 39 -4.29 3.63 -13.42
N ASP A 40 -4.85 2.43 -13.31
CA ASP A 40 -4.94 1.75 -12.03
C ASP A 40 -3.57 1.23 -11.59
N VAL A 41 -3.35 1.29 -10.28
CA VAL A 41 -2.13 0.79 -9.65
C VAL A 41 -2.52 -0.12 -8.50
N THR A 42 -1.90 -1.30 -8.45
CA THR A 42 -2.03 -2.24 -7.34
C THR A 42 -0.70 -2.38 -6.63
N ILE A 43 -0.68 -2.16 -5.32
CA ILE A 43 0.53 -2.27 -4.49
C ILE A 43 0.42 -3.53 -3.64
N SER A 44 1.43 -4.40 -3.72
CA SER A 44 1.60 -5.51 -2.80
C SER A 44 2.62 -5.13 -1.74
N TYR A 45 2.29 -5.40 -0.48
CA TYR A 45 3.18 -5.24 0.67
C TYR A 45 3.66 -6.61 1.16
N ASN A 46 4.92 -6.66 1.59
CA ASN A 46 5.48 -7.80 2.30
C ASN A 46 4.61 -8.14 3.51
N TYR A 47 4.38 -9.44 3.75
CA TYR A 47 3.60 -10.01 4.86
C TYR A 47 2.08 -9.73 4.84
N ILE A 48 1.60 -8.72 4.11
CA ILE A 48 0.17 -8.33 4.07
C ILE A 48 -0.49 -8.69 2.74
N GLY A 49 0.27 -8.76 1.63
CA GLY A 49 -0.29 -8.97 0.30
C GLY A 49 -0.85 -7.68 -0.30
N ILE A 50 -1.96 -7.74 -1.03
CA ILE A 50 -2.59 -6.57 -1.63
C ILE A 50 -3.54 -5.94 -0.60
N LEU A 51 -3.33 -4.65 -0.31
CA LEU A 51 -4.20 -3.90 0.59
C LEU A 51 -5.30 -3.18 -0.22
N PRO A 52 -6.59 -3.34 0.13
CA PRO A 52 -7.66 -2.55 -0.48
C PRO A 52 -7.44 -1.04 -0.31
N ALA A 53 -7.73 -0.25 -1.35
CA ALA A 53 -7.44 1.19 -1.36
C ALA A 53 -8.20 1.98 -0.28
N ASN A 54 -9.44 1.58 0.04
CA ASN A 54 -10.22 2.17 1.13
C ASN A 54 -9.57 1.93 2.50
N LEU A 55 -9.10 0.71 2.75
CA LEU A 55 -8.39 0.38 3.99
C LEU A 55 -7.06 1.14 4.10
N LEU A 56 -6.34 1.30 2.98
CA LEU A 56 -5.13 2.14 2.94
C LEU A 56 -5.46 3.60 3.31
N TYR A 57 -6.53 4.15 2.73
CA TYR A 57 -6.99 5.50 3.06
C TYR A 57 -7.32 5.64 4.55
N ASP A 58 -8.03 4.69 5.13
CA ASP A 58 -8.38 4.73 6.55
C ASP A 58 -7.15 4.63 7.46
N VAL A 59 -6.19 3.77 7.12
CA VAL A 59 -4.92 3.65 7.87
C VAL A 59 -4.10 4.94 7.80
N MET A 60 -3.95 5.54 6.61
CA MET A 60 -3.20 6.79 6.45
C MET A 60 -3.84 7.96 7.21
N ASN A 61 -5.16 7.94 7.38
CA ASN A 61 -5.91 8.99 8.07
C ASN A 61 -6.18 8.67 9.55
N GLY A 62 -5.64 7.56 10.08
CA GLY A 62 -5.85 7.15 11.47
C GLY A 62 -7.31 6.77 11.80
N LYS A 63 -8.08 6.38 10.78
CA LYS A 63 -9.50 5.98 10.87
C LYS A 63 -9.67 4.46 11.00
N ALA A 64 -8.64 3.68 10.66
CA ALA A 64 -8.61 2.25 10.94
C ALA A 64 -8.23 2.05 12.42
N ALA A 65 -9.17 1.52 13.21
CA ALA A 65 -9.00 1.20 14.64
C ALA A 65 -8.42 -0.20 14.84
#